data_AF-A0A1S1CLB9-F1
#
_entry.id   AF-A0A1S1CLB9-F1
#
_cell.length_a   1.000
_cell.length_b   1.000
_cell.length_c   1.000
_cell.angle_alpha   90.00
_cell.angle_beta   90.00
_cell.angle_gamma   90.00
#
_symmetry.space_group_name_H-M   'P 1'
#
loop_
_entity.id
_entity.type
_entity.pdbx_description
1 polymer ?
#
loop_
_entity_poly.entity_id
_entity_poly.type
_entity_poly.pdbx_seq_one_letter_code
_entity_poly.pdbx_strand_id
1 'polypeptide(L)'
;MAGDRGDGARILYIDNATLTTGTASMLFAAAQVSPAALMAAWTAFTATFSGPIAIGSAVLGSLFFADLAMKIVGAGVEGRGIAFYADWGMPPLTAKIE
;
A
#
# COMPACT_ATOMS: atom_id res chain seq x y z
N MET A 1 3.26 -30.89 -4.14
CA MET A 1 3.45 -29.60 -3.46
C MET A 1 2.30 -28.70 -3.87
N ALA A 2 1.33 -28.58 -2.99
CA ALA A 2 0.12 -27.80 -3.20
C ALA A 2 0.23 -26.52 -2.36
N GLY A 3 -0.25 -25.41 -2.90
CA GLY A 3 -0.35 -24.13 -2.20
C GLY A 3 0.59 -23.09 -2.77
N ASP A 4 0.15 -22.42 -3.84
CA ASP A 4 0.10 -20.95 -3.92
C ASP A 4 -0.15 -20.56 -5.37
N ARG A 5 -1.43 -20.53 -5.75
CA ARG A 5 -1.87 -20.16 -7.09
C ARG A 5 -3.00 -19.14 -6.89
N GLY A 6 -2.63 -17.88 -6.64
CA GLY A 6 -3.58 -16.77 -6.74
C GLY A 6 -3.30 -15.54 -5.87
N ASP A 7 -2.55 -15.65 -4.78
CA ASP A 7 -2.25 -14.51 -3.91
C ASP A 7 -0.75 -14.25 -3.98
N GLY A 8 -0.34 -13.13 -4.60
CA GLY A 8 1.08 -12.76 -4.71
C GLY A 8 1.83 -12.82 -3.37
N ALA A 9 3.16 -12.83 -3.38
CA ALA A 9 3.95 -12.93 -2.15
C ALA A 9 3.74 -11.69 -1.25
N ARG A 10 3.43 -11.85 0.04
CA ARG A 10 3.32 -10.71 0.98
C ARG A 10 4.69 -10.07 1.17
N ILE A 11 4.80 -8.79 0.84
CA ILE A 11 6.08 -8.06 0.89
C ILE A 11 6.14 -7.00 1.99
N LEU A 12 5.00 -6.48 2.45
CA LEU A 12 4.93 -5.55 3.56
C LEU A 12 3.60 -5.70 4.30
N TYR A 13 3.65 -5.55 5.61
CA TYR A 13 2.46 -5.34 6.43
C TYR A 13 2.68 -4.11 7.30
N ILE A 14 1.68 -3.23 7.33
CA ILE A 14 1.64 -2.02 8.14
C ILE A 14 0.49 -2.20 9.13
N ASP A 15 0.81 -2.37 10.41
CA ASP A 15 -0.22 -2.44 11.46
C ASP A 15 -0.92 -1.08 11.65
N ASN A 16 -2.08 -1.09 12.30
CA ASN A 16 -2.89 0.11 12.48
C ASN A 16 -2.15 1.24 13.22
N ALA A 17 -1.34 0.92 14.24
CA ALA A 17 -0.63 1.94 15.01
C ALA A 17 0.46 2.59 14.15
N THR A 18 1.19 1.79 13.38
CA THR A 18 2.18 2.29 12.40
C THR A 18 1.52 3.12 11.29
N LEU A 19 0.32 2.71 10.85
CA LEU A 19 -0.46 3.39 9.82
C LEU A 19 -1.02 4.74 10.29
N THR A 20 -1.42 4.86 11.55
CA THR A 20 -2.11 6.06 12.06
C THR A 20 -1.16 7.03 12.78
N THR A 21 -0.14 6.51 13.46
CA THR A 21 0.75 7.32 14.33
C THR A 21 2.24 7.08 14.08
N GLY A 22 2.60 6.05 13.32
CA GLY A 22 3.99 5.69 13.05
C GLY A 22 4.53 6.26 11.74
N THR A 23 5.55 5.58 11.21
CA THR A 23 6.26 5.98 9.98
C THR A 23 5.37 6.01 8.74
N ALA A 24 4.29 5.22 8.71
CA ALA A 24 3.33 5.19 7.62
C ALA A 24 2.17 6.19 7.77
N SER A 25 2.11 6.97 8.86
CA SER A 25 1.08 8.00 9.09
C SER A 25 1.00 9.05 7.97
N MET A 26 2.10 9.33 7.28
CA MET A 26 2.08 10.23 6.12
C MET A 26 1.28 9.66 4.95
N LEU A 27 1.25 8.34 4.77
CA LEU A 27 0.41 7.69 3.76
C LEU A 27 -1.07 7.82 4.14
N PHE A 28 -1.38 7.66 5.43
CA PHE A 28 -2.73 7.83 5.94
C PHE A 28 -3.25 9.26 5.79
N ALA A 29 -2.44 10.26 6.17
CA ALA A 29 -2.78 11.66 5.97
C ALA A 29 -2.95 12.00 4.47
N ALA A 30 -2.05 11.53 3.61
CA ALA A 30 -2.13 11.78 2.17
C ALA A 30 -3.36 11.12 1.51
N ALA A 31 -3.70 9.89 1.94
CA ALA A 31 -4.88 9.16 1.47
C ALA A 31 -6.20 9.89 1.77
N GLN A 32 -6.28 10.62 2.89
CA GLN A 32 -7.43 11.44 3.24
C GLN A 32 -7.57 12.70 2.36
N VAL A 33 -6.46 13.19 1.80
CA VAL A 33 -6.44 14.40 0.97
C VAL A 33 -6.83 14.07 -0.47
N SER A 34 -6.08 13.19 -1.14
CA SER A 34 -6.38 12.76 -2.51
C SER A 34 -5.46 11.60 -2.96
N PRO A 35 -5.86 10.85 -4.00
CA PRO A 35 -4.98 9.86 -4.64
C PRO A 35 -3.67 10.46 -5.16
N ALA A 36 -3.68 11.72 -5.63
CA ALA A 36 -2.48 12.40 -6.11
C ALA A 36 -1.50 12.76 -4.98
N ALA A 37 -2.03 13.19 -3.83
CA ALA A 37 -1.21 13.38 -2.63
C ALA A 37 -0.60 12.06 -2.17
N LEU A 38 -1.39 10.97 -2.20
CA LEU A 38 -0.91 9.63 -1.84
C LEU A 38 0.20 9.14 -2.79
N MET A 39 0.11 9.41 -4.10
CA MET A 39 1.19 9.10 -5.06
C MET A 39 2.52 9.76 -4.71
N ALA A 40 2.47 11.03 -4.29
CA ALA A 40 3.68 11.76 -3.87
C ALA A 40 4.24 11.19 -2.57
N ALA A 41 3.38 10.94 -1.57
CA ALA A 41 3.77 10.35 -0.30
C ALA A 41 4.32 8.92 -0.48
N TRP A 42 3.76 8.14 -1.40
CA TRP A 42 4.26 6.81 -1.76
C TRP A 42 5.70 6.85 -2.23
N THR A 43 6.02 7.79 -3.13
CA THR A 43 7.39 7.96 -3.64
C THR A 43 8.39 8.16 -2.48
N ALA A 44 8.05 9.04 -1.52
CA ALA A 44 8.87 9.29 -0.34
C ALA A 44 8.94 8.07 0.60
N PHE A 45 7.82 7.37 0.80
CA PHE A 45 7.75 6.15 1.62
C PHE A 45 8.66 5.06 1.05
N THR A 46 8.49 4.75 -0.23
CA THR A 46 9.20 3.67 -0.90
C THR A 46 10.69 3.95 -1.09
N ALA A 47 11.11 5.21 -1.07
CA ALA A 47 12.53 5.57 -1.17
C ALA A 47 13.38 5.03 -0.01
N THR A 48 12.74 4.67 1.12
CA THR A 48 13.42 4.08 2.29
C THR A 48 13.61 2.56 2.17
N PHE A 49 13.00 1.93 1.16
CA PHE A 49 13.04 0.48 0.96
C PHE A 49 13.83 0.12 -0.30
N SER A 50 14.43 -1.06 -0.29
CA SER A 50 14.92 -1.74 -1.49
C SER A 50 14.07 -3.00 -1.75
N GLY A 51 13.93 -3.41 -3.02
CA GLY A 51 13.18 -4.61 -3.40
C GLY A 51 11.78 -4.35 -3.95
N PRO A 52 10.88 -5.36 -3.96
CA PRO A 52 9.61 -5.31 -4.71
C PRO A 52 8.64 -4.23 -4.28
N ILE A 53 8.81 -3.62 -3.10
CA ILE A 53 7.96 -2.52 -2.67
C ILE A 53 8.39 -1.16 -3.21
N ALA A 54 9.62 -1.04 -3.72
CA ALA A 54 10.15 0.17 -4.34
C ALA A 54 9.61 0.42 -5.76
N ILE A 55 8.40 -0.07 -6.07
CA ILE A 55 7.76 0.11 -7.36
C ILE A 55 7.35 1.58 -7.51
N GLY A 56 7.85 2.21 -8.57
CA GLY A 56 7.56 3.60 -8.88
C GLY A 56 6.05 3.83 -9.06
N SER A 57 5.57 4.94 -8.51
CA SER A 57 4.16 5.38 -8.61
C SER A 57 3.64 5.44 -10.05
N ALA A 58 4.52 5.77 -11.01
CA ALA A 58 4.20 5.77 -12.44
C ALA A 58 3.79 4.38 -12.99
N VAL A 59 4.32 3.29 -12.44
CA VAL A 59 3.98 1.92 -12.86
C VAL A 59 2.63 1.49 -12.31
N LEU A 60 2.31 1.92 -11.09
CA LEU A 60 1.07 1.55 -10.40
C LEU A 60 -0.15 2.30 -10.95
N GLY A 61 0.04 3.56 -11.34
CA GLY A 61 -1.00 4.37 -11.99
C GLY A 61 -2.10 4.87 -11.04
N SER A 62 -2.91 5.80 -11.52
CA SER A 62 -3.88 6.55 -10.70
C SER A 62 -4.97 5.69 -10.08
N LEU A 63 -5.45 4.65 -10.78
CA LEU A 63 -6.49 3.75 -10.29
C LEU A 63 -6.03 2.94 -9.07
N PHE A 64 -4.78 2.47 -9.07
CA PHE A 64 -4.19 1.80 -7.90
C PHE A 64 -4.18 2.73 -6.68
N PHE A 65 -3.77 3.99 -6.86
CA PHE A 65 -3.71 4.92 -5.72
C PHE A 65 -5.09 5.38 -5.24
N ALA A 66 -6.10 5.41 -6.11
CA ALA A 66 -7.47 5.65 -5.69
C ALA A 66 -7.99 4.50 -4.80
N ASP A 67 -7.77 3.26 -5.22
CA ASP A 67 -8.10 2.07 -4.44
C ASP A 67 -7.30 1.99 -3.12
N LEU A 68 -5.99 2.24 -3.18
CA LEU A 68 -5.12 2.25 -2.01
C LEU A 68 -5.54 3.33 -1.01
N ALA A 69 -5.93 4.53 -1.47
CA ALA A 69 -6.40 5.59 -0.58
C ALA A 69 -7.64 5.15 0.21
N MET A 70 -8.62 4.55 -0.47
CA MET A 70 -9.82 4.01 0.20
C MET A 70 -9.46 2.94 1.21
N LYS A 71 -8.54 2.03 0.86
CA LYS A 71 -8.10 0.96 1.77
C LYS A 71 -7.36 1.51 2.98
N ILE A 72 -6.46 2.47 2.80
CA ILE A 72 -5.69 3.10 3.89
C ILE A 72 -6.62 3.80 4.86
N VAL A 73 -7.58 4.58 4.35
CA VAL A 73 -8.57 5.26 5.18
C VAL A 73 -9.45 4.23 5.90
N GLY A 74 -9.95 3.23 5.18
CA GLY A 74 -10.77 2.14 5.74
C GLY A 74 -10.05 1.38 6.85
N ALA A 75 -8.79 0.97 6.63
CA ALA A 75 -7.97 0.29 7.63
C ALA A 75 -7.78 1.14 8.90
N GLY A 76 -7.51 2.44 8.75
CA GLY A 76 -7.39 3.34 9.89
C GLY A 76 -8.69 3.47 10.69
N VAL A 77 -9.84 3.58 10.02
CA VAL A 77 -11.17 3.65 10.67
C VAL A 77 -11.57 2.34 11.33
N GLU A 78 -11.27 1.20 10.69
CA GLU A 78 -11.59 -0.15 11.19
C GLU A 78 -10.66 -0.61 12.33
N GLY A 79 -9.58 0.13 12.62
CA GLY A 79 -8.56 -0.30 13.59
C GLY A 79 -7.70 -1.47 13.09
N ARG A 80 -7.63 -1.64 11.76
CA ARG A 80 -6.94 -2.75 11.08
C ARG A 80 -5.68 -2.28 10.36
N GLY A 81 -4.86 -3.23 9.91
CA GLY A 81 -3.65 -2.97 9.16
C GLY A 81 -3.86 -3.05 7.64
N ILE A 82 -2.78 -2.78 6.90
CA ILE A 82 -2.72 -3.02 5.46
C ILE A 82 -1.57 -3.95 5.13
N ALA A 83 -1.86 -4.96 4.32
CA ALA A 83 -0.87 -5.84 3.71
C ALA A 83 -0.69 -5.49 2.22
N PHE A 84 0.56 -5.50 1.77
CA PHE A 84 0.96 -5.37 0.38
C PHE A 84 1.51 -6.69 -0.15
N TYR A 85 1.10 -7.04 -1.35
CA TYR A 85 1.44 -8.29 -2.02
C TYR A 85 2.04 -8.00 -3.40
N ALA A 86 3.21 -8.57 -3.68
CA ALA A 86 3.81 -8.51 -5.01
C ALA A 86 3.12 -9.54 -5.90
N ASP A 87 2.48 -9.06 -6.96
CA ASP A 87 1.82 -9.91 -7.95
C ASP A 87 2.63 -9.88 -9.25
N TRP A 88 2.61 -10.99 -9.98
CA TRP A 88 3.19 -11.07 -11.33
C TRP A 88 2.25 -10.46 -12.40
N GLY A 89 1.04 -10.03 -12.01
CA GLY A 89 0.08 -9.31 -12.84
C GLY A 89 0.29 -7.78 -12.92
N MET A 90 -0.60 -7.09 -13.64
CA MET A 90 -0.66 -5.62 -13.67
C MET A 90 -1.94 -5.16 -12.97
N PRO A 91 -1.87 -4.34 -11.90
CA PRO A 91 -0.66 -3.77 -11.31
C PRO A 91 0.19 -4.82 -10.55
N PRO A 92 1.54 -4.67 -10.54
CA PRO A 92 2.47 -5.62 -9.89
C PRO A 92 2.43 -5.58 -8.36
N LEU A 93 1.52 -4.81 -7.79
CA LEU A 93 1.32 -4.64 -6.37
C LEU A 93 -0.17 -4.59 -6.08
N THR A 94 -0.61 -5.32 -5.07
CA THR A 94 -1.97 -5.23 -4.53
C THR A 94 -1.93 -4.94 -3.04
N ALA A 95 -2.94 -4.23 -2.55
CA ALA A 95 -3.11 -3.94 -1.13
C ALA A 95 -4.43 -4.54 -0.61
N LYS A 96 -4.42 -5.08 0.61
CA LYS A 96 -5.59 -5.63 1.30
C LYS A 96 -5.63 -5.12 2.75
N ILE A 97 -6.83 -4.88 3.27
CA ILE A 97 -7.04 -4.57 4.70
C ILE A 97 -7.04 -5.89 5.47
N GLU A 98 -6.18 -6.00 6.48
CA GLU A 98 -6.00 -7.19 7.31
C GLU A 98 -6.18 -6.88 8.80
#